data_AF-A0A963A474-F1
#
_entry.id   AF-A0A963A474-F1
#
_cell.length_a   1.000
_cell.length_b   1.000
_cell.length_c   1.000
_cell.angle_alpha   90.00
_cell.angle_beta   90.00
_cell.angle_gamma   90.00
#
_symmetry.space_group_name_H-M   'P 1'
#
loop_
_entity.id
_entity.type
_entity.pdbx_description
1 polymer ?
#
loop_
_entity_poly.entity_id
_entity_poly.type
_entity_poly.pdbx_seq_one_letter_code
_entity_poly.pdbx_strand_id
1 'polypeptide(L)'
;PLTVLAGICLGVLVTLTSIGAGALGSVMLVFLYPLRLTPIKLVGTDLAHAIPLALVAGAGHIYLGNVDFKLLGLLLLGSIPGVLLGAHLGSRLPEKLLRPAIAGVLALVGIKLLLR
;
A
#
# COMPACT_ATOMS: atom_id res chain seq x y z
N PRO A 1 -24.70 -13.88 5.85
CA PRO A 1 -25.06 -13.64 4.43
C PRO A 1 -24.55 -12.29 3.90
N LEU A 2 -24.81 -11.18 4.61
CA LEU A 2 -24.39 -9.83 4.19
C LEU A 2 -22.85 -9.66 4.12
N THR A 3 -22.14 -10.29 5.06
CA THR A 3 -20.67 -10.31 5.12
C THR A 3 -20.03 -11.06 3.95
N VAL A 4 -20.67 -12.12 3.47
CA VAL A 4 -20.20 -12.90 2.31
C VAL A 4 -20.40 -12.10 1.02
N LEU A 5 -21.56 -11.46 0.86
CA LEU A 5 -21.85 -10.62 -0.31
C LEU A 5 -20.92 -9.40 -0.38
N ALA A 6 -20.71 -8.73 0.75
CA ALA A 6 -19.75 -7.63 0.85
C ALA A 6 -18.31 -8.09 0.54
N GLY A 7 -17.93 -9.28 1.04
CA GLY A 7 -16.63 -9.88 0.74
C GLY A 7 -16.45 -10.23 -0.74
N ILE A 8 -17.49 -10.71 -1.41
CA ILE A 8 -17.46 -10.99 -2.86
C ILE A 8 -17.32 -9.70 -3.67
N CYS A 9 -18.16 -8.70 -3.42
CA CYS A 9 -18.08 -7.42 -4.11
C CYS A 9 -16.71 -6.75 -3.91
N LEU A 10 -16.18 -6.78 -2.68
CA LEU A 10 -14.86 -6.23 -2.40
C LEU A 10 -13.74 -7.06 -3.02
N GLY A 11 -13.82 -8.39 -3.02
CA GLY A 11 -12.84 -9.25 -3.68
C GLY A 11 -12.73 -8.97 -5.18
N VAL A 12 -13.87 -8.76 -5.85
CA VAL A 12 -13.93 -8.33 -7.26
C VAL A 12 -13.31 -6.95 -7.44
N LEU A 13 -13.64 -5.99 -6.57
CA LEU A 13 -13.10 -4.64 -6.65
C LEU A 13 -11.58 -4.57 -6.41
N VAL A 14 -11.07 -5.40 -5.50
CA VAL A 14 -9.64 -5.52 -5.16
C VAL A 14 -8.84 -6.14 -6.28
N THR A 15 -9.34 -7.24 -6.85
CA THR A 15 -8.67 -7.95 -7.96
C THR A 15 -8.60 -7.09 -9.22
N LEU A 16 -9.64 -6.30 -9.50
CA LEU A 16 -9.66 -5.39 -10.66
C LEU A 16 -8.74 -4.17 -10.50
N THR A 17 -8.50 -3.70 -9.27
CA THR A 17 -7.78 -2.43 -9.05
C THR A 17 -6.27 -2.55 -8.97
N SER A 18 -5.71 -3.79 -8.91
CA SER A 18 -4.26 -4.10 -8.79
C SER A 18 -3.56 -3.55 -7.52
N ILE A 19 -4.03 -2.42 -6.98
CA ILE A 19 -3.60 -1.71 -5.76
C ILE A 19 -4.33 -2.26 -4.51
N GLY A 20 -5.40 -3.05 -4.69
CA GLY A 20 -6.46 -3.25 -3.71
C GLY A 20 -6.12 -4.07 -2.45
N ALA A 21 -5.05 -4.86 -2.44
CA ALA A 21 -4.78 -5.75 -1.29
C ALA A 21 -4.45 -4.96 -0.02
N GLY A 22 -3.61 -3.91 -0.10
CA GLY A 22 -3.21 -3.10 1.05
C GLY A 22 -4.26 -2.07 1.50
N ALA A 23 -4.76 -1.25 0.56
CA ALA A 23 -5.66 -0.14 0.88
C ALA A 23 -7.11 -0.59 1.12
N LEU A 24 -7.71 -1.31 0.16
CA LEU A 24 -9.09 -1.79 0.27
C LEU A 24 -9.20 -2.96 1.25
N GLY A 25 -8.17 -3.81 1.36
CA GLY A 25 -8.07 -4.83 2.40
C GLY A 25 -8.12 -4.23 3.82
N SER A 26 -7.49 -3.07 4.04
CA SER A 26 -7.56 -2.37 5.34
C SER A 26 -8.96 -1.81 5.64
N VAL A 27 -9.62 -1.21 4.66
CA VAL A 27 -10.98 -0.67 4.80
C VAL A 27 -11.98 -1.80 5.08
N MET A 28 -11.86 -2.91 4.37
CA MET A 28 -12.71 -4.09 4.51
C MET A 28 -12.54 -4.79 5.86
N LEU A 29 -11.30 -5.01 6.30
CA LEU A 29 -11.03 -5.61 7.61
C LEU A 29 -11.47 -4.71 8.76
N VAL A 30 -11.39 -3.39 8.62
CA VAL A 30 -11.94 -2.44 9.60
C VAL A 30 -13.47 -2.50 9.65
N PHE A 31 -14.12 -2.72 8.51
CA PHE A 31 -15.59 -2.84 8.45
C PHE A 31 -16.09 -4.21 8.96
N LEU A 32 -15.31 -5.27 8.75
CA LEU A 32 -15.69 -6.66 9.08
C LEU A 32 -15.23 -7.09 10.48
N TYR A 33 -14.06 -6.60 10.93
CA TYR A 33 -13.45 -6.88 12.24
C TYR A 33 -12.86 -5.60 12.86
N PRO A 34 -13.71 -4.64 13.30
CA PRO A 34 -13.27 -3.32 13.78
C PRO A 34 -12.28 -3.35 14.96
N LEU A 35 -12.22 -4.46 15.71
CA LEU A 35 -11.48 -4.59 16.97
C LEU A 35 -10.21 -5.46 16.94
N ARG A 36 -9.84 -6.15 15.84
CA ARG A 36 -8.80 -7.22 15.92
C ARG A 36 -7.55 -7.06 15.07
N LEU A 37 -7.45 -6.10 14.14
CA LEU A 37 -6.29 -6.02 13.23
C LEU A 37 -5.74 -4.61 13.09
N THR A 38 -4.43 -4.49 13.33
CA THR A 38 -3.67 -3.24 13.29
C THR A 38 -3.29 -2.89 11.85
N PRO A 39 -3.64 -1.68 11.34
CA PRO A 39 -3.35 -1.24 9.98
C PRO A 39 -1.88 -1.43 9.56
N ILE A 40 -0.95 -1.24 10.49
CA ILE A 40 0.50 -1.44 10.30
C ILE A 40 0.86 -2.85 9.91
N LYS A 41 0.21 -3.86 10.49
CA LYS A 41 0.53 -5.26 10.21
C LYS A 41 0.09 -5.64 8.81
N LEU A 42 -1.03 -5.08 8.35
CA LEU A 42 -1.57 -5.31 7.01
C LEU A 42 -0.68 -4.71 5.92
N VAL A 43 -0.29 -3.44 6.09
CA VAL A 43 0.62 -2.75 5.17
C VAL A 43 2.00 -3.43 5.18
N GLY A 44 2.48 -3.86 6.34
CA GLY A 44 3.74 -4.60 6.45
C GLY A 44 3.72 -5.94 5.71
N THR A 45 2.62 -6.71 5.79
CA THR A 45 2.48 -7.96 5.04
C THR A 45 2.41 -7.77 3.53
N ASP A 46 1.75 -6.70 3.07
CA ASP A 46 1.68 -6.35 1.65
C ASP A 46 3.06 -5.96 1.10
N LEU A 47 3.77 -5.08 1.81
CA LEU A 47 5.15 -4.69 1.48
C LEU A 47 6.11 -5.88 1.46
N ALA A 48 5.98 -6.81 2.41
CA ALA A 48 6.83 -8.00 2.48
C ALA A 48 6.71 -8.89 1.23
N HIS A 49 5.55 -8.93 0.58
CA HIS A 49 5.36 -9.67 -0.67
C HIS A 49 5.70 -8.82 -1.90
N ALA A 50 5.40 -7.52 -1.86
CA ALA A 50 5.68 -6.59 -2.95
C ALA A 50 7.18 -6.39 -3.22
N ILE A 51 8.02 -6.39 -2.17
CA ILE A 51 9.47 -6.16 -2.32
C ILE A 51 10.16 -7.26 -3.15
N PRO A 52 9.98 -8.57 -2.89
CA PRO A 52 10.51 -9.63 -3.74
C PRO A 52 10.02 -9.53 -5.20
N LEU A 53 8.74 -9.24 -5.39
CA LEU A 53 8.15 -9.04 -6.71
C LEU A 53 8.81 -7.87 -7.45
N ALA A 54 9.00 -6.74 -6.77
CA ALA A 54 9.66 -5.56 -7.31
C ALA A 54 11.13 -5.81 -7.64
N LEU A 55 11.85 -6.59 -6.82
CA LEU A 55 13.23 -6.98 -7.08
C LEU A 55 13.35 -7.81 -8.36
N VAL A 56 12.48 -8.81 -8.55
CA VAL A 56 12.48 -9.63 -9.77
C VAL A 56 12.14 -8.78 -10.99
N ALA A 57 11.11 -7.93 -10.90
CA ALA A 57 10.75 -7.01 -11.99
C ALA A 57 11.88 -6.02 -12.32
N GLY A 58 12.54 -5.47 -11.30
CA GLY A 58 13.68 -4.56 -11.44
C GLY A 58 14.89 -5.24 -12.09
N ALA A 59 15.21 -6.47 -11.68
CA ALA A 59 16.28 -7.26 -12.31
C ALA A 59 15.98 -7.55 -13.79
N GLY A 60 14.73 -7.86 -14.12
CA GLY A 60 14.29 -8.00 -15.51
C GLY A 60 14.47 -6.69 -16.31
N HIS A 61 14.18 -5.54 -15.70
CA HIS A 61 14.35 -4.24 -16.35
C HIS A 61 15.81 -3.86 -16.58
N ILE A 62 16.70 -4.19 -15.62
CA ILE A 62 18.16 -4.05 -15.77
C ILE A 62 18.66 -4.94 -16.91
N TYR A 63 18.17 -6.17 -17.01
CA TYR A 63 18.53 -7.08 -18.10
C TYR A 63 18.11 -6.56 -19.48
N LEU A 64 16.97 -5.85 -19.56
CA LEU A 64 16.50 -5.18 -20.78
C LEU A 64 17.33 -3.94 -21.18
N GLY A 65 18.32 -3.53 -20.38
CA GLY A 65 19.28 -2.47 -20.71
C GLY A 65 18.72 -1.03 -20.70
N ASN A 66 17.46 -0.84 -20.31
CA ASN A 66 16.74 0.44 -20.42
C ASN A 66 16.66 1.22 -19.09
N VAL A 67 17.62 1.02 -18.17
CA VAL A 67 17.57 1.59 -16.83
C VAL A 67 18.44 2.84 -16.72
N ASP A 68 17.81 3.97 -16.39
CA ASP A 68 18.51 5.18 -15.98
C ASP A 68 18.95 5.06 -14.50
N PHE A 69 20.22 4.74 -14.30
CA PHE A 69 20.81 4.60 -12.96
C PHE A 69 20.84 5.90 -12.17
N LYS A 70 20.81 7.06 -12.82
CA LYS A 70 20.76 8.37 -12.16
C LYS A 70 19.37 8.61 -11.58
N LEU A 71 18.32 8.32 -12.35
CA LEU A 71 16.94 8.36 -11.86
C LEU A 71 16.71 7.34 -10.75
N LEU A 72 17.22 6.12 -10.91
CA LEU A 72 17.19 5.09 -9.87
C LEU A 72 17.83 5.58 -8.57
N GLY A 73 19.02 6.19 -8.64
CA GLY A 73 19.69 6.77 -7.49
C GLY A 73 18.84 7.81 -6.77
N LEU A 74 18.25 8.76 -7.52
CA LEU A 74 17.34 9.78 -6.96
C LEU A 74 16.10 9.18 -6.30
N LEU A 75 15.49 8.16 -6.94
CA LEU A 75 14.33 7.46 -6.40
C LEU A 75 14.65 6.71 -5.12
N LEU A 76 15.78 6.00 -5.06
CA LEU A 76 16.23 5.29 -3.87
C LEU A 76 16.52 6.28 -2.73
N LEU A 77 17.19 7.39 -3.04
CA LEU A 77 17.57 8.39 -2.04
C LEU A 77 16.36 9.14 -1.47
N GLY A 78 15.26 9.27 -2.22
CA GLY A 78 13.98 9.77 -1.69
C GLY A 78 13.17 8.70 -0.96
N SER A 79 13.07 7.50 -1.53
CA SER A 79 12.15 6.45 -1.07
C SER A 79 12.65 5.72 0.18
N ILE A 80 13.95 5.37 0.26
CA ILE A 80 14.51 4.64 1.40
C ILE A 80 14.35 5.42 2.72
N PRO A 81 14.82 6.68 2.84
CA PRO A 81 14.63 7.43 4.08
C PRO A 81 13.15 7.77 4.33
N GLY A 82 12.36 8.01 3.28
CA GLY A 82 10.92 8.25 3.40
C GLY A 82 10.17 7.06 4.03
N VAL A 83 10.44 5.83 3.55
CA VAL A 83 9.83 4.60 4.08
C VAL A 83 10.32 4.32 5.51
N LEU A 84 11.62 4.48 5.79
CA LEU A 84 12.16 4.27 7.13
C LEU A 84 11.56 5.23 8.16
N LEU A 85 11.51 6.53 7.84
CA LEU A 85 10.89 7.53 8.70
C LEU A 85 9.40 7.30 8.86
N GLY A 86 8.70 6.99 7.75
CA GLY A 86 7.27 6.68 7.77
C GLY A 86 6.93 5.45 8.62
N ALA A 87 7.71 4.38 8.51
CA ALA A 87 7.55 3.16 9.29
C ALA A 87 7.84 3.40 10.78
N HIS A 88 8.93 4.13 11.10
CA HIS A 88 9.28 4.44 12.49
C HIS A 88 8.21 5.33 13.15
N LEU A 89 7.77 6.38 12.46
CA LEU A 89 6.74 7.28 12.97
C LEU A 89 5.38 6.59 13.08
N GLY A 90 5.02 5.76 12.10
CA GLY A 90 3.81 4.94 12.11
C GLY A 90 3.75 4.02 13.33
N SER A 91 4.85 3.36 13.67
CA SER A 91 4.91 2.44 14.83
C SER A 91 4.72 3.13 16.19
N ARG A 92 4.93 4.45 16.26
CA ARG A 92 4.81 5.27 17.47
C ARG A 92 3.46 5.99 17.60
N LEU A 93 2.69 6.05 16.52
CA LEU A 93 1.42 6.80 16.45
C LEU A 93 0.23 5.93 16.92
N PRO A 94 -0.72 6.50 17.69
CA PRO A 94 -1.94 5.79 18.06
C PRO A 94 -2.81 5.51 16.83
N GLU A 95 -3.47 4.35 16.79
CA GLU A 95 -4.32 3.92 15.66
C GLU A 95 -5.41 4.94 15.29
N LYS A 96 -5.87 5.74 16.27
CA LYS A 96 -6.85 6.82 16.08
C LYS A 96 -6.36 7.91 15.13
N LEU A 97 -5.06 8.17 15.06
CA LEU A 97 -4.47 9.13 14.11
C LEU A 97 -3.99 8.44 12.83
N LEU A 98 -3.46 7.21 12.95
CA LEU A 98 -2.89 6.50 11.81
C LEU A 98 -3.95 6.14 10.76
N ARG A 99 -5.14 5.69 11.19
CA ARG A 99 -6.24 5.34 10.28
C ARG A 99 -6.70 6.53 9.40
N PRO A 100 -7.10 7.68 9.94
CA PRO A 100 -7.52 8.82 9.12
C PRO A 100 -6.36 9.40 8.31
N ALA A 101 -5.11 9.32 8.78
CA ALA A 101 -3.95 9.74 7.99
C ALA A 101 -3.77 8.89 6.72
N ILE A 102 -3.81 7.56 6.83
CA ILE A 102 -3.73 6.66 5.67
C ILE A 102 -4.93 6.90 4.72
N ALA A 103 -6.13 7.03 5.27
CA ALA A 103 -7.34 7.32 4.48
C ALA A 103 -7.23 8.67 3.74
N GLY A 104 -6.71 9.71 4.40
CA GLY A 104 -6.49 11.02 3.80
C GLY A 104 -5.48 10.99 2.66
N VAL A 105 -4.36 10.26 2.84
CA VAL A 105 -3.37 10.07 1.78
C VAL A 105 -3.98 9.33 0.58
N LEU A 106 -4.73 8.24 0.82
CA LEU A 106 -5.41 7.50 -0.24
C LEU A 106 -6.43 8.36 -0.99
N ALA A 107 -7.23 9.16 -0.27
CA ALA A 107 -8.18 10.07 -0.87
C ALA A 107 -7.49 11.14 -1.73
N LEU A 108 -6.40 11.74 -1.24
CA LEU A 108 -5.59 12.70 -1.98
C LEU A 108 -5.00 12.09 -3.26
N VAL A 109 -4.47 10.87 -3.17
CA VAL A 109 -3.93 10.16 -4.34
C VAL A 109 -5.04 9.86 -5.36
N GLY A 110 -6.20 9.37 -4.89
CA GLY A 110 -7.35 9.11 -5.75
C GLY A 110 -7.85 10.36 -6.47
N ILE A 111 -7.97 11.48 -5.75
CA ILE A 111 -8.35 12.78 -6.32
C ILE A 111 -7.30 13.26 -7.34
N LYS A 112 -6.01 13.16 -7.01
CA LYS A 112 -4.92 13.58 -7.91
C LYS A 112 -4.88 12.77 -9.20
N LEU A 113 -5.23 11.48 -9.15
CA LEU A 113 -5.33 10.63 -10.33
C LEU A 113 -6.55 10.95 -11.19
N LEU A 114 -7.67 11.38 -10.58
CA LEU A 114 -8.88 11.79 -11.29
C LEU A 114 -8.74 13.15 -11.98
N LEU A 115 -7.91 14.02 -11.41
CA LEU A 115 -7.62 15.37 -11.92
C LEU A 115 -6.46 15.42 -12.93
N ARG A 116 -5.72 14.32 -13.13
CA ARG A 116 -4.67 14.19 -14.13
C ARG A 116 -5.19 13.47 -15.36
#